data_AF-A0A3G9JGN8-F1
#
_entry.id   AF-A0A3G9JGN8-F1
#
_cell.length_a   1.000
_cell.length_b   1.000
_cell.length_c   1.000
_cell.angle_alpha   90.00
_cell.angle_beta   90.00
_cell.angle_gamma   90.00
#
_symmetry.space_group_name_H-M   'P 1'
#
loop_
_entity.id
_entity.type
_entity.pdbx_description
1 polymer ?
#
loop_
_entity_poly.entity_id
_entity_poly.type
_entity_poly.pdbx_seq_one_letter_code
_entity_poly.pdbx_strand_id
1 'polypeptide(L)'
;MTKYHQITVHNRQTGEKFVTTVPGDNYILHSLEKQSHQLPFSCRNGACTSCAVRVLSGDIHQPEAIGLSPELKARGYALLCVSYARSDMEVATQDEDEVYELQFGRFFARGKVRFGLPLDEE
;
A
#
# COMPACT_ATOMS: atom_id res chain seq x y z
N MET A 1 -26.41 -2.16 -6.70
CA MET A 1 -26.26 -2.56 -5.28
C MET A 1 -24.78 -2.74 -5.00
N THR A 2 -24.26 -2.04 -4.01
CA THR A 2 -22.87 -2.19 -3.55
C THR A 2 -22.67 -3.58 -2.96
N LYS A 3 -21.68 -4.31 -3.44
CA LYS A 3 -21.26 -5.59 -2.83
C LYS A 3 -20.37 -5.28 -1.64
N TYR A 4 -20.50 -6.09 -0.60
CA TYR A 4 -19.69 -5.98 0.60
C TYR A 4 -18.79 -7.21 0.70
N HIS A 5 -17.60 -7.00 1.24
CA HIS A 5 -16.57 -8.03 1.37
C HIS A 5 -16.03 -8.04 2.79
N GLN A 6 -15.86 -9.24 3.34
CA GLN A 6 -15.19 -9.41 4.64
C GLN A 6 -13.68 -9.28 4.43
N ILE A 7 -13.05 -8.41 5.21
CA ILE A 7 -11.60 -8.23 5.24
C ILE A 7 -11.06 -8.57 6.61
N THR A 8 -10.06 -9.44 6.63
CA THR A 8 -9.24 -9.73 7.80
C THR A 8 -7.93 -8.97 7.69
N VAL A 9 -7.62 -8.14 8.68
CA VAL A 9 -6.40 -7.32 8.70
C VAL A 9 -5.52 -7.75 9.87
N HIS A 10 -4.26 -8.07 9.57
CA HIS A 10 -3.20 -8.29 10.54
C HIS A 10 -2.35 -7.03 10.63
N ASN A 11 -2.43 -6.30 11.73
CA ASN A 11 -1.61 -5.12 11.96
C ASN A 11 -0.28 -5.53 12.61
N ARG A 12 0.80 -5.58 11.82
CA ARG A 12 2.15 -5.93 12.30
C ARG A 12 2.71 -4.92 13.32
N GLN A 13 2.29 -3.65 13.29
CA GLN A 13 2.82 -2.63 14.19
C GLN A 13 2.26 -2.77 15.62
N THR A 14 0.97 -3.10 15.74
CA THR A 14 0.30 -3.27 17.04
C THR A 14 0.23 -4.74 17.49
N GLY A 15 0.41 -5.69 16.55
CA GLY A 15 0.15 -7.11 16.77
C GLY A 15 -1.34 -7.48 16.75
N GLU A 16 -2.23 -6.51 16.52
CA GLU A 16 -3.68 -6.73 16.52
C GLU A 16 -4.13 -7.39 15.21
N LYS A 17 -5.11 -8.29 15.33
CA LYS A 17 -5.87 -8.83 14.20
C LYS A 17 -7.33 -8.46 14.38
N PHE A 18 -7.94 -7.89 13.35
CA PHE A 18 -9.37 -7.61 13.34
C PHE A 18 -10.01 -8.07 12.03
N VAL A 19 -11.32 -8.28 12.08
CA VAL A 19 -12.14 -8.68 10.94
C VAL A 19 -13.28 -7.70 10.84
N THR A 20 -13.49 -7.15 9.65
CA THR A 20 -14.63 -6.28 9.39
C THR A 20 -15.14 -6.42 7.97
N THR A 21 -16.23 -5.73 7.65
CA THR A 21 -16.83 -5.70 6.31
C THR A 21 -16.61 -4.33 5.67
N VAL A 22 -16.22 -4.32 4.40
CA VAL A 22 -16.03 -3.10 3.61
C VAL A 22 -16.84 -3.15 2.32
N PRO A 23 -17.38 -2.01 1.84
CA PRO A 23 -18.03 -1.94 0.54
C PRO A 23 -16.99 -2.00 -0.59
N GLY A 24 -17.24 -2.81 -1.63
CA GLY A 24 -16.33 -3.05 -2.75
C GLY A 24 -16.23 -1.89 -3.77
N ASP A 25 -16.98 -0.81 -3.57
CA ASP A 25 -16.95 0.42 -4.36
C ASP A 25 -16.34 1.62 -3.60
N ASN A 26 -15.81 1.41 -2.39
CA ASN A 26 -15.03 2.42 -1.67
C ASN A 26 -13.61 1.92 -1.42
N TYR A 27 -12.70 2.87 -1.18
CA TYR A 27 -11.34 2.55 -0.76
C TYR A 27 -11.35 1.82 0.59
N ILE A 28 -10.53 0.77 0.70
CA ILE A 28 -10.46 -0.08 1.88
C ILE A 28 -10.01 0.75 3.09
N LEU A 29 -8.91 1.51 3.00
CA LEU A 29 -8.42 2.31 4.13
C LEU A 29 -9.49 3.28 4.66
N HIS A 30 -10.17 4.00 3.76
CA HIS A 30 -11.24 4.92 4.14
C HIS A 30 -12.42 4.22 4.82
N SER A 31 -12.75 3.02 4.36
CA SER A 31 -13.82 2.19 4.94
C SER A 31 -13.45 1.66 6.33
N LEU A 32 -12.17 1.37 6.57
CA LEU A 32 -11.64 0.94 7.87
C LEU A 32 -11.62 2.11 8.88
N GLU A 33 -11.19 3.30 8.45
CA GLU A 33 -11.14 4.49 9.30
C GLU A 33 -12.52 4.91 9.81
N LYS A 34 -13.55 4.82 8.96
CA LYS A 34 -14.95 5.06 9.36
C LYS A 34 -15.47 4.10 10.43
N GLN A 35 -14.79 2.96 10.58
CA GLN A 35 -15.10 1.92 11.56
C GLN A 35 -14.11 1.95 12.73
N SER A 36 -13.36 3.05 12.89
CA SER A 36 -12.37 3.26 13.95
C SER A 36 -11.16 2.33 13.89
N HIS A 37 -10.93 1.64 12.78
CA HIS A 37 -9.70 0.87 12.56
C HIS A 37 -8.62 1.77 11.96
N GLN A 38 -7.68 2.19 12.80
CA GLN A 38 -6.56 3.04 12.39
C GLN A 38 -5.42 2.17 11.84
N LEU A 39 -5.01 2.46 10.60
CA LEU A 39 -3.85 1.83 9.96
C LEU A 39 -2.87 2.91 9.49
N PRO A 40 -1.59 2.59 9.31
CA PRO A 40 -0.59 3.55 8.84
C PRO A 40 -0.94 4.12 7.46
N PHE A 41 -0.79 5.43 7.30
CA PHE A 41 -0.94 6.12 6.02
C PHE A 41 -0.16 7.44 6.02
N SER A 42 0.11 7.97 4.82
CA SER A 42 0.68 9.31 4.65
C SER A 42 0.03 10.03 3.45
N CYS A 43 0.43 9.71 2.22
CA CYS A 43 0.05 10.48 1.02
C CYS A 43 -1.42 10.38 0.57
N ARG A 44 -2.08 9.25 0.85
CA ARG A 44 -3.45 8.90 0.40
C ARG A 44 -3.72 8.95 -1.12
N ASN A 45 -2.68 9.02 -1.95
CA ASN A 45 -2.81 9.11 -3.41
C ASN A 45 -2.12 7.94 -4.15
N GLY A 46 -1.76 6.88 -3.42
CA GLY A 46 -1.12 5.70 -3.98
C GLY A 46 0.35 5.88 -4.36
N ALA A 47 1.02 6.97 -3.94
CA ALA A 47 2.42 7.24 -4.30
C ALA A 47 3.46 6.79 -3.27
N CYS A 48 3.15 6.85 -1.97
CA CYS A 48 4.04 6.37 -0.89
C CYS A 48 3.76 4.92 -0.50
N THR A 49 4.60 4.36 0.37
CA THR A 49 4.51 2.97 0.85
C THR A 49 3.96 2.85 2.27
N SER A 50 3.57 3.94 2.95
CA SER A 50 3.11 3.92 4.34
C SER A 50 1.87 3.04 4.58
N CYS A 51 0.94 2.99 3.62
CA CYS A 51 -0.28 2.17 3.72
C CYS A 51 -0.14 0.79 3.06
N ALA A 52 1.10 0.34 2.86
CA ALA A 52 1.37 -0.90 2.19
C ALA A 52 0.91 -2.11 3.02
N VAL A 53 0.33 -3.06 2.31
CA VAL A 53 -0.04 -4.37 2.85
C VAL A 53 0.47 -5.46 1.92
N ARG A 54 0.56 -6.66 2.49
CA ARG A 54 0.66 -7.91 1.75
C ARG A 54 -0.72 -8.56 1.72
N VAL A 55 -1.23 -8.86 0.53
CA VAL A 55 -2.42 -9.70 0.33
C VAL A 55 -2.01 -11.15 0.57
N LEU A 56 -2.61 -11.77 1.58
CA LEU A 56 -2.41 -13.16 1.94
C LEU A 56 -3.41 -14.07 1.22
N SER A 57 -4.65 -13.59 1.06
CA SER A 57 -5.70 -14.25 0.28
C SER A 57 -6.73 -13.25 -0.24
N GLY A 58 -7.48 -13.63 -1.26
CA GLY A 58 -8.51 -12.80 -1.89
C GLY A 58 -8.00 -11.93 -3.05
N ASP A 59 -8.90 -11.12 -3.60
CA ASP A 59 -8.67 -10.27 -4.76
C ASP A 59 -8.80 -8.78 -4.41
N ILE A 60 -7.86 -7.99 -4.92
CA ILE A 60 -7.75 -6.56 -4.67
C ILE A 60 -7.54 -5.81 -5.98
N HIS A 61 -8.27 -4.71 -6.14
CA HIS A 61 -8.12 -3.84 -7.28
C HIS A 61 -7.52 -2.49 -6.86
N GLN A 62 -6.38 -2.13 -7.43
CA GLN A 62 -5.59 -0.96 -7.02
C GLN A 62 -4.98 -0.19 -8.22
N PRO A 63 -5.82 0.40 -9.09
CA PRO A 63 -5.35 1.01 -10.33
C PRO A 63 -4.48 2.25 -10.08
N GLU A 64 -4.73 3.01 -9.01
CA GLU A 64 -3.99 4.24 -8.68
C GLU A 64 -2.75 3.98 -7.80
N ALA A 65 -2.39 2.72 -7.52
CA ALA A 65 -1.20 2.40 -6.73
C ALA A 65 0.09 2.56 -7.55
N ILE A 66 0.48 3.81 -7.84
CA ILE A 66 1.66 4.16 -8.64
C ILE A 66 2.99 3.95 -7.88
N GLY A 67 2.94 3.92 -6.55
CA GLY A 67 4.08 3.70 -5.67
C GLY A 67 4.59 2.26 -5.63
N LEU A 68 3.89 1.32 -6.28
CA LEU A 68 4.28 -0.09 -6.39
C LEU A 68 4.57 -0.47 -7.84
N SER A 69 5.71 -1.13 -8.08
CA SER A 69 6.02 -1.70 -9.37
C SER A 69 5.08 -2.86 -9.71
N PRO A 70 4.92 -3.21 -11.01
CA PRO A 70 4.18 -4.41 -11.41
C PRO A 70 4.68 -5.68 -10.72
N GLU A 71 5.98 -5.81 -10.48
CA GLU A 71 6.59 -6.95 -9.80
C GLU A 71 6.19 -7.03 -8.32
N LEU A 72 6.14 -5.90 -7.61
CA LEU A 72 5.64 -5.88 -6.23
C LEU A 72 4.14 -6.20 -6.17
N LYS A 73 3.35 -5.67 -7.11
CA LYS A 73 1.92 -6.02 -7.22
C LYS A 73 1.71 -7.50 -7.52
N ALA A 74 2.51 -8.09 -8.41
CA ALA A 74 2.46 -9.53 -8.72
C ALA A 74 2.90 -10.39 -7.51
N ARG A 75 3.83 -9.87 -6.72
CA ARG A 75 4.11 -10.37 -5.37
C ARG A 75 3.02 -9.89 -4.40
N GLY A 76 1.75 -9.71 -4.72
CA GLY A 76 0.69 -9.44 -3.75
C GLY A 76 0.88 -8.24 -2.79
N TYR A 77 1.75 -7.27 -3.08
CA TYR A 77 1.78 -6.02 -2.33
C TYR A 77 0.68 -5.10 -2.84
N ALA A 78 0.04 -4.36 -1.94
CA ALA A 78 -0.99 -3.40 -2.28
C ALA A 78 -0.98 -2.17 -1.38
N LEU A 79 -1.58 -1.07 -1.86
CA LEU A 79 -1.72 0.18 -1.11
C LEU A 79 -3.19 0.41 -0.72
N LEU A 80 -3.53 0.23 0.55
CA LEU A 80 -4.94 0.25 0.99
C LEU A 80 -5.66 1.58 0.74
N CYS A 81 -4.92 2.70 0.67
CA CYS A 81 -5.52 4.02 0.45
C CYS A 81 -6.18 4.19 -0.92
N VAL A 82 -5.78 3.38 -1.90
CA VAL A 82 -6.28 3.40 -3.28
C VAL A 82 -6.70 2.00 -3.75
N SER A 83 -7.10 1.14 -2.82
CA SER A 83 -7.49 -0.24 -3.10
C SER A 83 -8.97 -0.47 -2.86
N TYR A 84 -9.59 -1.28 -3.71
CA TYR A 84 -10.96 -1.78 -3.60
C TYR A 84 -10.93 -3.30 -3.38
N ALA A 85 -11.76 -3.79 -2.45
CA ALA A 85 -11.95 -5.23 -2.26
C ALA A 85 -12.81 -5.81 -3.41
N ARG A 86 -12.38 -6.95 -3.99
CA ARG A 86 -13.13 -7.67 -5.04
C ARG A 86 -13.64 -9.03 -4.58
N SER A 87 -13.12 -9.53 -3.47
CA SER A 87 -13.60 -10.71 -2.75
C SER A 87 -13.40 -10.51 -1.25
N ASP A 88 -13.88 -11.48 -0.47
CA ASP A 88 -13.39 -11.62 0.91
C ASP A 88 -11.88 -11.85 0.87
N MET A 89 -11.15 -11.23 1.80
CA MET A 89 -9.70 -11.17 1.71
C MET A 89 -9.00 -11.08 3.06
N GLU A 90 -7.74 -11.46 3.08
CA GLU A 90 -6.87 -11.37 4.24
C GLU A 90 -5.59 -10.63 3.87
N VAL A 91 -5.24 -9.61 4.67
CA VAL A 91 -4.09 -8.74 4.41
C VAL A 91 -3.28 -8.54 5.69
N ALA A 92 -1.97 -8.36 5.54
CA ALA A 92 -1.08 -7.96 6.63
C ALA A 92 -0.43 -6.62 6.31
N THR A 93 -0.46 -5.66 7.25
CA THR A 93 0.30 -4.41 7.10
C THR A 93 1.78 -4.71 6.91
N GLN A 94 2.50 -3.83 6.24
CA GLN A 94 3.95 -3.97 6.03
C GLN A 94 4.67 -2.75 6.59
N ASP A 95 5.94 -2.93 6.91
CA ASP A 95 6.79 -1.81 7.29
C ASP A 95 7.06 -0.92 6.06
N GLU A 96 6.99 0.40 6.26
CA GLU A 96 7.13 1.36 5.15
C GLU A 96 8.51 1.27 4.49
N ASP A 97 9.56 1.17 5.32
CA ASP A 97 10.95 1.14 4.87
C ASP A 97 11.24 -0.18 4.14
N GLU A 98 10.70 -1.30 4.65
CA GLU A 98 10.80 -2.61 3.99
C GLU A 98 10.26 -2.54 2.54
N VAL A 99 9.07 -1.97 2.35
CA VAL A 99 8.45 -1.86 1.03
C VAL A 99 9.17 -0.83 0.16
N TYR A 100 9.63 0.28 0.75
CA TYR A 100 10.40 1.30 0.05
C TYR A 100 11.73 0.73 -0.48
N GLU A 101 12.47 -0.02 0.33
CA GLU A 101 13.73 -0.65 -0.09
C GLU A 101 13.51 -1.69 -1.19
N LEU A 102 12.45 -2.49 -1.09
CA LEU A 102 12.11 -3.46 -2.14
C LEU A 102 11.80 -2.77 -3.48
N GLN A 103 11.18 -1.59 -3.44
CA GLN A 103 10.80 -0.81 -4.61
C GLN A 103 11.97 0.01 -5.19
N PHE A 104 12.71 0.71 -4.34
CA PHE A 104 13.67 1.75 -4.71
C PHE A 104 15.12 1.47 -4.28
N GLY A 105 15.35 0.52 -3.37
CA GLY A 105 16.67 0.21 -2.80
C GLY A 105 17.70 -0.25 -3.84
N ARG A 106 17.26 -0.75 -4.99
CA ARG A 106 18.15 -1.06 -6.12
C ARG A 106 18.76 0.18 -6.78
N PHE A 107 18.17 1.35 -6.60
CA PHE A 107 18.60 2.63 -7.18
C PHE A 107 19.18 3.58 -6.15
N PHE A 108 18.82 3.42 -4.87
CA PHE A 108 19.34 4.22 -3.78
C PHE A 108 20.88 4.09 -3.70
N ALA A 109 21.57 5.23 -3.54
CA ALA A 109 23.03 5.34 -3.44
C ALA A 109 23.88 4.84 -4.63
N ARG A 110 23.27 4.45 -5.77
CA ARG A 110 24.03 4.08 -6.99
C ARG A 110 24.31 5.25 -7.93
N GLY A 111 23.64 6.38 -7.75
CA GLY A 111 23.87 7.58 -8.55
C GLY A 111 25.21 8.24 -8.19
N LYS A 112 25.97 8.69 -9.21
CA LYS A 112 27.11 9.59 -8.98
C LYS A 112 26.54 10.97 -8.64
N VAL A 113 26.69 11.41 -7.39
CA VAL A 113 26.42 12.79 -7.01
C VAL A 113 27.51 13.65 -7.64
N ARG A 114 27.14 14.51 -8.60
CA ARG A 114 28.03 15.56 -9.08
C ARG A 114 27.92 16.74 -8.12
N PHE A 115 29.04 17.20 -7.59
CA PHE A 115 29.13 18.47 -6.88
C PHE A 115 29.33 19.58 -7.92
N GLY A 116 28.39 20.51 -8.02
CA GLY A 116 28.45 21.64 -8.97
C GLY A 116 27.07 22.15 -9.37
N LEU A 117 26.99 23.39 -9.86
CA LEU A 117 25.75 23.92 -10.44
C LEU A 117 25.60 23.39 -11.88
N PRO A 118 24.38 23.08 -12.37
CA PRO A 118 24.16 22.56 -13.72
C PRO A 118 24.48 23.55 -14.86
N LEU A 119 25.11 24.69 -14.55
CA LEU A 119 25.32 25.82 -15.46
C LEU A 119 26.75 25.90 -16.00
N ASP A 120 27.62 24.95 -15.63
CA ASP A 120 29.05 24.98 -15.99
C ASP A 120 29.38 24.15 -17.27
N GLU A 121 28.39 23.81 -18.09
CA GLU A 121 28.60 23.16 -19.40
C GLU A 121 28.35 24.17 -20.54
N GLU A 122 29.37 24.96 -20.89
CA GLU A 122 29.59 25.54 -22.24
C GLU A 122 30.49 24.62 -23.07
#